data_AF-A0A7L3HML1-F1
#
_entry.id   AF-A0A7L3HML1-F1
#
_cell.length_a   1.000
_cell.length_b   1.000
_cell.length_c   1.000
_cell.angle_alpha   90.00
_cell.angle_beta   90.00
_cell.angle_gamma   90.00
#
_symmetry.space_group_name_H-M   'P 1'
#
loop_
_entity.id
_entity.type
_entity.pdbx_description
1 polymer ?
#
loop_
_entity_poly.entity_id
_entity_poly.type
_entity_poly.pdbx_seq_one_letter_code
_entity_poly.pdbx_strand_id
1 'polypeptide(L)'
;MDVAASEFYRDGKYDLDFKSPDDPSRHISPDQLADLYKGFVKNYPVVSIEDPFDQDDWGAWKKFTGSVNIQVVGDDLTVTNPKRIAKAVEEKACNCLLLKVNQIGSVTESLQA
;
A
#
# COMPACT_ATOMS: atom_id res chain seq x y z
N MET A 1 -0.78 4.72 9.75
CA MET A 1 -2.14 4.36 9.28
C MET A 1 -1.99 3.08 8.50
N ASP A 2 -2.87 2.13 8.68
CA ASP A 2 -3.03 1.01 7.75
C ASP A 2 -4.33 1.28 6.98
N VAL A 3 -4.21 1.33 5.66
CA VAL A 3 -5.33 1.62 4.77
C VAL A 3 -5.95 0.34 4.24
N ALA A 4 -5.19 -0.74 4.08
CA ALA A 4 -5.63 -1.99 3.45
C ALA A 4 -6.36 -1.75 2.11
N ALA A 5 -5.76 -0.97 1.21
CA ALA A 5 -6.44 -0.47 0.01
C ALA A 5 -6.88 -1.56 -0.97
N SER A 6 -6.27 -2.75 -0.92
CA SER A 6 -6.71 -3.94 -1.68
C SER A 6 -8.19 -4.28 -1.42
N GLU A 7 -8.69 -4.06 -0.19
CA GLU A 7 -10.08 -4.39 0.19
C GLU A 7 -11.12 -3.56 -0.57
N PHE A 8 -10.74 -2.35 -0.96
CA PHE A 8 -11.61 -1.41 -1.65
C PHE A 8 -11.13 -1.04 -3.05
N TYR A 9 -10.17 -1.78 -3.60
CA TYR A 9 -9.79 -1.68 -5.00
C TYR A 9 -10.89 -2.25 -5.92
N ARG A 10 -11.25 -1.51 -6.97
CA ARG A 10 -12.31 -1.85 -7.95
C ARG A 10 -11.83 -1.43 -9.34
N ASP A 11 -11.54 -2.40 -10.20
CA ASP A 11 -11.25 -2.19 -11.64
C ASP A 11 -10.29 -1.02 -11.96
N GLY A 12 -9.16 -0.92 -11.26
CA GLY A 12 -8.16 0.15 -11.49
C GLY A 12 -8.44 1.44 -10.70
N LYS A 13 -9.44 1.44 -9.83
CA LYS A 13 -9.84 2.56 -8.97
C LYS A 13 -10.05 2.09 -7.53
N TYR A 14 -10.43 3.02 -6.66
CA TYR A 14 -10.61 2.79 -5.23
C TYR A 14 -11.97 3.33 -4.76
N ASP A 15 -12.69 2.51 -4.02
CA ASP A 15 -13.99 2.84 -3.44
C ASP A 15 -13.88 3.16 -1.95
N LEU A 16 -13.78 4.44 -1.59
CA LEU A 16 -13.67 4.85 -0.19
C LEU A 16 -14.92 4.58 0.66
N ASP A 17 -16.03 4.14 0.05
CA ASP A 17 -17.27 3.77 0.71
C ASP A 17 -17.68 2.31 0.39
N PHE A 18 -16.70 1.42 0.19
CA PHE A 18 -16.90 0.01 -0.20
C PHE A 18 -17.81 -0.84 0.70
N LYS A 19 -18.13 -0.37 1.91
CA LYS A 19 -19.05 -1.04 2.85
C LYS A 19 -20.52 -0.73 2.57
N SER A 20 -20.78 0.27 1.74
CA SER A 20 -22.10 0.61 1.22
C SER A 20 -22.33 -0.09 -0.14
N PRO A 21 -23.58 -0.21 -0.64
CA PRO A 21 -23.83 -0.70 -1.99
C PRO A 21 -22.92 -0.01 -3.02
N ASP A 22 -22.42 -0.79 -3.97
CA ASP A 22 -21.43 -0.31 -4.94
C ASP A 22 -22.02 0.77 -5.87
N ASP A 23 -21.22 1.81 -6.10
CA ASP A 23 -21.52 2.92 -7.01
C ASP A 23 -20.22 3.34 -7.73
N PRO A 24 -19.97 2.86 -8.95
CA PRO A 24 -18.76 3.18 -9.70
C PRO A 24 -18.51 4.66 -9.97
N SER A 25 -19.53 5.53 -9.81
CA SER A 25 -19.38 6.97 -9.98
C SER A 25 -18.59 7.63 -8.84
N ARG A 26 -18.54 7.00 -7.65
CA ARG A 26 -17.78 7.48 -6.49
C ARG A 26 -16.35 6.98 -6.43
N HIS A 27 -15.99 6.00 -7.27
CA HIS A 27 -14.64 5.43 -7.28
C HIS A 27 -13.61 6.47 -7.74
N ILE A 28 -12.50 6.55 -7.02
CA ILE A 28 -11.42 7.50 -7.29
C ILE A 28 -10.20 6.80 -7.90
N SER A 29 -9.44 7.53 -8.71
CA SER A 29 -8.21 7.02 -9.31
C SER A 29 -7.08 6.86 -8.28
N PRO A 30 -6.03 6.08 -8.59
CA PRO A 30 -4.85 6.01 -7.74
C PRO A 30 -4.22 7.38 -7.46
N ASP A 31 -4.24 8.28 -8.45
CA ASP A 31 -3.72 9.64 -8.31
C ASP A 31 -4.54 10.49 -7.34
N GLN A 32 -5.87 10.40 -7.41
CA GLN A 32 -6.76 11.08 -6.47
C GLN A 32 -6.57 10.57 -5.04
N LEU A 33 -6.36 9.26 -4.88
CA LEU A 33 -6.08 8.65 -3.59
C LEU A 33 -4.71 9.08 -3.04
N ALA A 34 -3.68 9.12 -3.89
CA ALA A 34 -2.36 9.64 -3.52
C ALA A 34 -2.42 11.09 -3.04
N ASP A 35 -3.18 11.95 -3.71
CA ASP A 35 -3.33 13.35 -3.32
C ASP A 35 -4.11 13.52 -2.02
N LEU A 36 -5.09 12.64 -1.74
CA LEU A 36 -5.75 12.56 -0.44
C LEU A 36 -4.76 12.25 0.67
N TYR A 37 -3.90 11.24 0.50
CA TYR A 37 -2.88 10.89 1.49
C TYR A 37 -1.85 12.00 1.69
N LYS A 38 -1.40 12.68 0.62
CA LYS A 38 -0.53 13.86 0.75
C LYS A 38 -1.21 14.96 1.56
N GLY A 39 -2.52 15.14 1.39
CA GLY A 39 -3.34 16.00 2.24
C GLY A 39 -3.27 15.59 3.71
N PHE A 40 -3.35 14.29 4.01
CA PHE A 40 -3.20 13.81 5.39
C PHE A 40 -1.80 14.06 5.96
N VAL A 41 -0.75 13.74 5.20
CA VAL A 41 0.64 13.99 5.60
C VAL A 41 0.93 15.48 5.82
N LYS A 42 0.33 16.36 5.02
CA LYS A 42 0.48 17.81 5.15
C LYS A 42 -0.25 18.37 6.38
N ASN A 43 -1.46 17.88 6.65
CA ASN A 43 -2.37 18.51 7.61
C ASN A 43 -2.35 17.84 9.00
N TYR A 44 -1.80 16.64 9.10
CA TYR A 44 -1.72 15.86 10.33
C TYR A 44 -0.32 15.28 10.51
N PRO A 45 0.10 14.91 11.74
CA PRO A 45 1.41 14.32 11.99
C PRO A 45 1.48 12.83 11.56
N VAL A 46 1.06 12.53 10.33
CA VAL A 46 1.15 11.19 9.76
C VAL A 46 2.59 10.91 9.36
N VAL A 47 3.20 9.94 10.05
CA VAL A 47 4.60 9.54 9.82
C VAL A 47 4.75 8.19 9.13
N SER A 48 3.67 7.41 9.03
CA SER A 48 3.66 6.10 8.39
C SER A 48 2.30 5.80 7.76
N ILE A 49 2.31 5.28 6.54
CA ILE A 49 1.14 4.75 5.84
C ILE A 49 1.48 3.34 5.32
N GLU A 50 0.64 2.38 5.64
CA GLU A 50 0.69 0.98 5.23
C GLU A 50 -0.42 0.71 4.21
N ASP A 51 -0.10 -0.11 3.20
CA ASP A 51 -0.97 -0.51 2.09
C ASP A 51 -1.83 0.64 1.50
N PRO A 52 -1.21 1.75 1.07
CA PRO A 52 -1.92 2.88 0.46
C PRO A 52 -2.64 2.53 -0.85
N PHE A 53 -2.22 1.48 -1.56
CA PHE A 53 -2.76 1.04 -2.84
C PHE A 53 -2.92 -0.49 -2.86
N ASP A 54 -3.64 -0.98 -3.86
CA ASP A 54 -3.82 -2.41 -4.10
C ASP A 54 -2.47 -3.14 -4.20
N GLN A 55 -2.47 -4.40 -3.76
CA GLN A 55 -1.29 -5.26 -3.72
C GLN A 55 -0.57 -5.40 -5.08
N ASP A 56 -1.26 -5.22 -6.22
CA ASP A 56 -0.67 -5.33 -7.56
C ASP A 56 -0.62 -3.99 -8.32
N ASP A 57 -1.01 -2.86 -7.72
CA ASP A 57 -0.91 -1.51 -8.30
C ASP A 57 0.49 -0.88 -8.13
N TRP A 58 1.50 -1.61 -8.60
CA TRP A 58 2.92 -1.24 -8.51
C TRP A 58 3.24 0.19 -8.99
N GLY A 59 2.51 0.66 -10.01
CA GLY A 59 2.66 2.01 -10.55
C GLY A 59 2.28 3.10 -9.54
N ALA A 60 1.15 2.93 -8.85
CA ALA A 60 0.71 3.87 -7.82
C ALA A 60 1.64 3.90 -6.62
N TRP A 61 2.07 2.71 -6.14
CA TRP A 61 3.04 2.57 -5.06
C TRP A 61 4.33 3.35 -5.34
N LYS A 62 4.98 3.09 -6.48
CA LYS A 62 6.21 3.77 -6.89
C LYS A 62 6.04 5.29 -6.98
N LYS A 63 4.95 5.75 -7.60
CA LYS A 63 4.67 7.18 -7.76
C LYS A 63 4.46 7.87 -6.41
N PHE A 64 3.70 7.25 -5.52
CA PHE A 64 3.42 7.81 -4.20
C PHE A 64 4.66 7.83 -3.31
N THR A 65 5.36 6.70 -3.19
CA THR A 65 6.59 6.58 -2.37
C THR A 65 7.67 7.56 -2.83
N GLY A 66 7.80 7.79 -4.14
CA GLY A 66 8.71 8.81 -4.68
C GLY A 66 8.30 10.27 -4.41
N SER A 67 7.08 10.51 -3.93
CA SER A 67 6.51 11.85 -3.72
C SER A 67 6.36 12.27 -2.26
N VAL A 68 6.62 11.37 -1.31
CA VAL A 68 6.47 11.60 0.13
C VAL A 68 7.76 11.29 0.89
N ASN A 69 7.95 11.93 2.04
CA ASN A 69 9.09 11.70 2.93
C ASN A 69 8.63 11.16 4.29
N ILE A 70 7.80 10.11 4.24
CA ILE A 70 7.31 9.36 5.40
C ILE A 70 7.59 7.88 5.21
N GLN A 71 7.30 7.07 6.22
CA GLN A 71 7.33 5.62 6.08
C GLN A 71 6.14 5.15 5.22
N VAL A 72 6.42 4.35 4.19
CA VAL A 72 5.45 3.65 3.35
C VAL A 72 5.69 2.16 3.52
N VAL A 73 4.74 1.49 4.16
CA VAL A 73 4.86 0.08 4.58
C VAL A 73 4.14 -0.81 3.58
N GLY A 74 4.82 -1.85 3.09
CA GLY A 74 4.19 -2.91 2.31
C GLY A 74 3.81 -4.09 3.20
N ASP A 75 2.53 -4.40 3.29
CA ASP A 75 1.97 -5.60 3.91
C ASP A 75 1.48 -6.55 2.80
N ASP A 76 0.27 -6.38 2.26
CA ASP A 76 -0.25 -7.20 1.17
C ASP A 76 0.56 -7.07 -0.13
N LEU A 77 1.21 -5.91 -0.34
CA LEU A 77 2.16 -5.74 -1.43
C LEU A 77 3.29 -6.77 -1.38
N THR A 78 3.77 -7.12 -0.18
CA THR A 78 4.98 -7.94 0.00
C THR A 78 4.69 -9.33 0.55
N VAL A 79 3.61 -9.51 1.32
CA VAL A 79 3.17 -10.73 2.01
C VAL A 79 4.32 -11.50 2.68
N THR A 80 5.28 -10.77 3.26
CA THR A 80 6.52 -11.34 3.84
C THR A 80 7.25 -12.30 2.86
N ASN A 81 7.09 -12.11 1.54
CA ASN A 81 7.62 -12.98 0.50
C ASN A 81 8.88 -12.36 -0.13
N PRO A 82 10.06 -13.02 -0.04
CA PRO A 82 11.32 -12.47 -0.55
C PRO A 82 11.30 -12.04 -2.01
N LYS A 83 10.52 -12.70 -2.88
CA LYS A 83 10.41 -12.32 -4.31
C LYS A 83 9.66 -11.01 -4.49
N ARG A 84 8.55 -10.82 -3.76
CA ARG A 84 7.78 -9.57 -3.81
C ARG A 84 8.53 -8.43 -3.12
N ILE A 85 9.25 -8.73 -2.03
CA ILE A 85 10.16 -7.77 -1.37
C ILE A 85 11.26 -7.32 -2.34
N ALA A 86 11.94 -8.24 -3.01
CA ALA A 86 12.96 -7.91 -4.00
C ALA A 86 12.42 -7.01 -5.12
N LYS A 87 11.21 -7.30 -5.61
CA LYS A 87 10.53 -6.44 -6.59
C LYS A 87 10.19 -5.05 -6.01
N ALA A 88 9.67 -4.98 -4.79
CA ALA A 88 9.36 -3.70 -4.13
C ALA A 88 10.59 -2.83 -3.93
N VAL A 89 11.74 -3.44 -3.63
CA VAL A 89 13.04 -2.77 -3.56
C VAL A 89 13.48 -2.27 -4.94
N GLU A 90 13.42 -3.12 -5.97
CA GLU A 90 13.80 -2.74 -7.35
C GLU A 90 12.95 -1.57 -7.88
N GLU A 91 11.65 -1.64 -7.66
CA GLU A 91 10.71 -0.62 -8.16
C GLU A 91 10.63 0.61 -7.26
N LYS A 92 11.24 0.58 -6.07
CA LYS A 92 11.09 1.60 -5.01
C LYS A 92 9.62 1.82 -4.64
N ALA A 93 8.88 0.72 -4.54
CA ALA A 93 7.43 0.71 -4.31
C ALA A 93 7.08 1.13 -2.87
N CYS A 94 7.85 0.68 -1.88
CA CYS A 94 7.71 1.03 -0.46
C CYS A 94 9.10 1.17 0.19
N ASN A 95 9.16 1.63 1.45
CA ASN A 95 10.43 1.79 2.18
C ASN A 95 10.43 1.12 3.57
N CYS A 96 9.40 0.33 3.87
CA CYS A 96 9.27 -0.46 5.08
C CYS A 96 8.50 -1.76 4.76
N LEU A 97 8.89 -2.84 5.43
CA LEU A 97 8.26 -4.15 5.36
C LEU A 97 7.41 -4.36 6.61
N LEU A 98 6.15 -4.77 6.44
CA LEU A 98 5.41 -5.39 7.54
C LEU A 98 5.71 -6.90 7.55
N LEU A 99 6.38 -7.36 8.60
CA LEU A 99 6.82 -8.75 8.71
C LEU A 99 5.81 -9.57 9.54
N LYS A 100 5.08 -10.46 8.87
CA LYS A 100 4.12 -11.39 9.48
C LYS A 100 4.61 -12.82 9.28
N VAL A 101 5.10 -13.44 10.35
CA VAL A 101 5.69 -14.79 10.30
C VAL A 101 4.77 -15.86 9.72
N ASN A 102 3.45 -15.71 9.89
CA ASN A 102 2.45 -16.65 9.37
C ASN A 102 2.15 -16.48 7.88
N GLN A 103 2.58 -15.38 7.24
CA GLN A 103 2.47 -15.23 5.79
C GLN A 103 3.55 -16.05 5.05
N ILE A 104 4.73 -16.22 5.65
CA ILE A 104 5.85 -16.97 5.06
C ILE A 104 6.01 -18.39 5.61
N GLY A 105 5.52 -18.65 6.83
CA GLY A 105 5.34 -20.00 7.36
C GLY A 105 6.48 -20.56 8.21
N SER A 106 7.63 -19.88 8.28
CA SER A 106 8.73 -20.27 9.19
C SER A 106 9.51 -19.07 9.73
N VAL A 107 10.11 -19.23 10.91
CA VAL A 107 11.00 -18.22 11.53
C VAL A 107 12.22 -17.97 10.65
N THR A 108 12.79 -19.02 10.04
CA THR A 108 13.99 -18.90 9.19
C THR A 108 13.71 -18.04 7.96
N GLU A 109 12.60 -18.27 7.27
CA GLU A 109 12.24 -17.47 6.10
C GLU A 109 11.83 -16.04 6.49
N SER A 110 11.22 -15.87 7.67
CA SER A 110 10.93 -14.54 8.21
C SER A 110 12.19 -13.72 8.46
N LEU A 111 13.27 -14.34 8.94
CA LEU A 111 14.55 -13.65 9.15
C LEU A 111 15.29 -13.31 7.85
N GLN A 112 14.97 -14.01 6.75
CA GLN A 112 15.57 -13.79 5.43
C GLN A 112 14.82 -12.74 4.60
N ALA A 113 13.53 -12.57 4.86
CA ALA A 113 12.67 -11.54 4.29
C ALA A 113 13.11 -10.14 4.76
#